data_AF-A0A819YCS5-F1
#
_entry.id   AF-A0A819YCS5-F1
#
_cell.length_a   1.000
_cell.length_b   1.000
_cell.length_c   1.000
_cell.angle_alpha   90.00
_cell.angle_beta   90.00
_cell.angle_gamma   90.00
#
_symmetry.space_group_name_H-M   'P 1'
#
loop_
_entity.id
_entity.type
_entity.pdbx_description
1 polymer ?
#
loop_
_entity_poly.entity_id
_entity_poly.type
_entity_poly.pdbx_seq_one_letter_code
_entity_poly.pdbx_strand_id
1 'polypeptide(L)'
;MGTFIFQALSAFCQLSNQIISNRLIQLNSSQYVTASVAPLQVFQSQTQAFISQFISSITNDFLLSISTIRNTTQSNNLLTGQLTNYYLVRQSNNYVYSSSSSYGNCSCATSAICGYESPIYDLKTSNALFIVPGIYTGCYIIEALLQSNLQCFYNQTCINKIQSYFTKYLSMNLTTLDVSLLVQFHMNSKIQELVDNLMVEEWNNSTGYDGYYRECQPSKCSYTYQTKNDVIYIITTVIGLVGGLITVLKLIVPRLIELMRRKREETRSENGKTKFKNKGRFIMQVSTFTW
;
A
#
# COMPACT_ATOMS: atom_id res chain seq x y z
N MET A 1 -14.40 -39.11 -5.01
CA MET A 1 -14.77 -37.69 -4.72
C MET A 1 -14.54 -37.26 -3.26
N GLY A 2 -15.31 -37.72 -2.26
CA GLY A 2 -15.33 -37.09 -0.91
C GLY A 2 -14.00 -36.82 -0.17
N THR A 3 -12.95 -37.60 -0.37
CA THR A 3 -11.60 -37.34 0.19
C THR A 3 -10.81 -36.28 -0.58
N PHE A 4 -11.05 -36.12 -1.88
CA PHE A 4 -10.26 -35.26 -2.77
C PHE A 4 -10.59 -33.78 -2.62
N ILE A 5 -11.77 -33.43 -2.10
CA ILE A 5 -12.15 -32.03 -1.89
C ILE A 5 -11.35 -31.38 -0.75
N PHE A 6 -11.05 -32.15 0.31
CA PHE A 6 -10.13 -31.74 1.38
C PHE A 6 -8.68 -31.64 0.88
N GLN A 7 -8.26 -32.52 -0.04
CA GLN A 7 -6.94 -32.43 -0.69
C GLN A 7 -6.82 -31.16 -1.55
N ALA A 8 -7.85 -30.84 -2.35
CA ALA A 8 -7.89 -29.62 -3.15
C ALA A 8 -7.90 -28.36 -2.27
N LEU A 9 -8.68 -28.33 -1.19
CA LEU A 9 -8.70 -27.22 -0.23
C LEU A 9 -7.34 -27.04 0.47
N SER A 10 -6.70 -28.14 0.87
CA SER A 10 -5.35 -28.13 1.43
C SER A 10 -4.32 -27.59 0.42
N ALA A 11 -4.42 -27.98 -0.85
CA ALA A 11 -3.56 -27.46 -1.92
C ALA A 11 -3.75 -25.96 -2.15
N PHE A 12 -4.99 -25.43 -2.15
CA PHE A 12 -5.23 -23.98 -2.24
C PHE A 12 -4.63 -23.22 -1.04
N CYS A 13 -4.78 -23.75 0.18
CA CYS A 13 -4.18 -23.16 1.39
C CYS A 13 -2.65 -23.16 1.32
N GLN A 14 -2.04 -24.27 0.90
CA GLN A 14 -0.59 -24.38 0.70
C GLN A 14 -0.06 -23.41 -0.36
N LEU A 15 -0.72 -23.33 -1.52
CA LEU A 15 -0.33 -22.42 -2.61
C LEU A 15 -0.50 -20.94 -2.19
N SER A 16 -1.56 -20.60 -1.46
CA SER A 16 -1.78 -19.25 -0.92
C SER A 16 -0.67 -18.86 0.06
N ASN A 17 -0.38 -19.73 1.03
CA ASN A 17 0.71 -19.51 1.98
C ASN A 17 2.09 -19.41 1.29
N GLN A 18 2.33 -20.22 0.25
CA GLN A 18 3.56 -20.15 -0.55
C GLN A 18 3.70 -18.83 -1.32
N ILE A 19 2.66 -18.35 -2.03
CA ILE A 19 2.76 -17.08 -2.76
C ILE A 19 2.92 -15.90 -1.80
N ILE A 20 2.19 -15.89 -0.68
CA ILE A 20 2.33 -14.88 0.37
C ILE A 20 3.75 -14.88 0.94
N SER A 21 4.26 -16.04 1.39
CA SER A 21 5.60 -16.16 1.97
C SER A 21 6.70 -15.71 1.00
N ASN A 22 6.65 -16.15 -0.25
CA ASN A 22 7.63 -15.78 -1.28
C ASN A 22 7.60 -14.28 -1.59
N ARG A 23 6.40 -13.68 -1.66
CA ARG A 23 6.22 -12.25 -1.92
C ARG A 23 6.58 -11.39 -0.71
N LEU A 24 6.38 -11.87 0.52
CA LEU A 24 6.83 -11.19 1.75
C LEU A 24 8.36 -11.17 1.88
N ILE A 25 9.06 -12.22 1.44
CA ILE A 25 10.54 -12.21 1.37
C ILE A 25 11.01 -11.10 0.42
N GLN A 26 10.37 -10.96 -0.75
CA GLN A 26 10.66 -9.88 -1.70
C GLN A 26 10.33 -8.50 -1.11
N LEU A 27 9.18 -8.35 -0.44
CA LEU A 27 8.76 -7.11 0.23
C LEU A 27 9.77 -6.67 1.29
N ASN A 28 10.17 -7.58 2.19
CA ASN A 28 11.10 -7.31 3.29
C ASN A 28 12.54 -7.08 2.83
N SER A 29 12.89 -7.43 1.58
CA SER A 29 14.18 -7.07 0.97
C SER A 29 14.20 -5.65 0.39
N SER A 30 13.04 -5.00 0.28
CA SER A 30 12.90 -3.60 -0.16
C SER A 30 12.85 -2.65 1.03
N GLN A 31 13.35 -1.42 0.84
CA GLN A 31 13.30 -0.36 1.86
C GLN A 31 12.63 0.89 1.28
N TYR A 32 11.78 1.52 2.07
CA TYR A 32 11.20 2.81 1.71
C TYR A 32 12.14 3.95 2.14
N VAL A 33 12.79 4.58 1.16
CA VAL A 33 13.80 5.63 1.35
C VAL A 33 13.52 6.79 0.39
N THR A 34 13.70 8.02 0.87
CA THR A 34 13.45 9.25 0.08
C THR A 34 14.59 10.26 0.25
N ALA A 35 14.80 11.13 -0.75
CA ALA A 35 15.89 12.12 -0.76
C ALA A 35 15.74 13.23 0.31
N SER A 36 14.57 13.32 0.94
CA SER A 36 14.28 14.15 2.10
C SER A 36 13.18 13.50 2.94
N VAL A 37 13.09 13.83 4.23
CA VAL A 37 12.02 13.33 5.12
C VAL A 37 10.66 13.83 4.65
N ALA A 38 9.78 12.89 4.29
CA ALA A 38 8.37 13.14 4.05
C ALA A 38 7.63 13.29 5.40
N PRO A 39 6.64 14.19 5.52
CA PRO A 39 5.80 14.28 6.71
C PRO A 39 5.11 12.95 7.05
N LEU A 40 4.86 12.68 8.34
CA LEU A 40 4.24 11.44 8.82
C LEU A 40 2.98 11.02 8.03
N GLN A 41 2.08 11.95 7.71
CA GLN A 41 0.88 11.68 6.92
C GLN A 41 1.18 11.25 5.47
N VAL A 42 2.23 11.80 4.88
CA VAL A 42 2.69 11.47 3.51
C VAL A 42 3.33 10.08 3.52
N PHE A 43 4.21 9.80 4.49
CA PHE A 43 4.74 8.45 4.73
C PHE A 43 3.61 7.43 4.92
N GLN A 44 2.68 7.65 5.86
CA GLN A 44 1.58 6.73 6.16
C GLN A 44 0.70 6.44 4.93
N SER A 45 0.31 7.47 4.17
CA SER A 45 -0.49 7.29 2.96
C SER A 45 0.25 6.56 1.85
N GLN A 46 1.55 6.82 1.67
CA GLN A 46 2.37 6.14 0.67
C GLN A 46 2.66 4.68 1.05
N THR A 47 2.98 4.39 2.32
CA THR A 47 3.17 3.02 2.80
C THR A 47 1.87 2.22 2.75
N GLN A 48 0.73 2.81 3.13
CA GLN A 48 -0.57 2.14 3.01
C GLN A 48 -0.95 1.87 1.54
N ALA A 49 -0.73 2.84 0.63
CA ALA A 49 -0.96 2.63 -0.80
C ALA A 49 -0.08 1.51 -1.37
N PHE A 50 1.20 1.45 -0.95
CA PHE A 50 2.13 0.39 -1.33
C PHE A 50 1.71 -0.99 -0.78
N ILE A 51 1.26 -1.08 0.47
CA ILE A 51 0.73 -2.32 1.06
C ILE A 51 -0.55 -2.77 0.32
N SER A 52 -1.49 -1.87 0.04
CA SER A 52 -2.70 -2.18 -0.73
C SER A 52 -2.38 -2.61 -2.16
N GLN A 53 -1.39 -1.99 -2.82
CA GLN A 53 -0.92 -2.40 -4.14
C GLN A 53 -0.21 -3.77 -4.10
N PHE A 54 0.59 -4.05 -3.07
CA PHE A 54 1.23 -5.34 -2.85
C PHE A 54 0.17 -6.45 -2.71
N ILE A 55 -0.79 -6.30 -1.79
CA ILE A 55 -1.88 -7.28 -1.57
C ILE A 55 -2.66 -7.49 -2.87
N SER A 56 -3.06 -6.41 -3.56
CA SER A 56 -3.76 -6.49 -4.84
C SER A 56 -2.94 -7.23 -5.91
N SER A 57 -1.64 -6.96 -6.02
CA SER A 57 -0.76 -7.64 -6.99
C SER A 57 -0.67 -9.14 -6.73
N ILE A 58 -0.48 -9.57 -5.48
CA ILE A 58 -0.33 -11.00 -5.16
C ILE A 58 -1.64 -11.78 -5.31
N THR A 59 -2.78 -11.16 -5.00
CA THR A 59 -4.11 -11.75 -5.26
C THR A 59 -4.36 -11.89 -6.76
N ASN A 60 -4.07 -10.86 -7.56
CA ASN A 60 -4.24 -10.92 -9.01
C ASN A 60 -3.34 -11.97 -9.68
N ASP A 61 -2.06 -12.10 -9.27
CA ASP A 61 -1.14 -13.15 -9.74
C ASP A 61 -1.72 -14.56 -9.50
N PHE A 62 -2.26 -14.79 -8.29
CA PHE A 62 -2.83 -16.05 -7.86
C PHE A 62 -4.11 -16.39 -8.64
N LEU A 63 -5.05 -15.45 -8.74
CA LEU A 63 -6.32 -15.65 -9.45
C LEU A 63 -6.14 -15.78 -10.96
N LEU A 64 -5.15 -15.10 -11.56
CA LEU A 64 -4.76 -15.32 -12.95
C LEU A 64 -4.21 -16.75 -13.15
N SER A 65 -3.40 -17.25 -12.22
CA SER A 65 -2.87 -18.62 -12.25
C SER A 65 -4.00 -19.66 -12.16
N ILE A 66 -4.95 -19.47 -11.24
CA ILE A 66 -6.13 -20.34 -11.06
C ILE A 66 -7.05 -20.28 -12.28
N SER A 67 -7.35 -19.09 -12.78
CA SER A 67 -8.15 -18.90 -13.99
C SER A 67 -7.52 -19.60 -15.20
N THR A 68 -6.19 -19.51 -15.34
CA THR A 68 -5.44 -20.23 -16.39
C THR A 68 -5.60 -21.75 -16.25
N ILE A 69 -5.50 -22.31 -15.04
CA ILE A 69 -5.70 -23.75 -14.80
C ILE A 69 -7.13 -24.17 -15.15
N ARG A 70 -8.14 -23.43 -14.71
CA ARG A 70 -9.57 -23.70 -14.97
C ARG A 70 -9.86 -23.68 -16.47
N ASN A 71 -9.50 -22.58 -17.14
CA ASN A 71 -9.75 -22.38 -18.57
C ASN A 71 -9.01 -23.40 -19.45
N THR A 72 -7.75 -23.73 -19.15
CA THR A 72 -7.01 -24.75 -19.91
C THR A 72 -7.55 -26.15 -19.68
N THR A 73 -7.97 -26.47 -18.45
CA THR A 73 -8.53 -27.78 -18.08
C THR A 73 -9.87 -28.04 -18.78
N GLN A 74 -10.74 -27.04 -18.85
CA GLN A 74 -12.00 -27.12 -19.62
C GLN A 74 -11.72 -27.12 -21.14
N SER A 75 -10.92 -26.19 -21.66
CA SER A 75 -10.73 -26.04 -23.11
C SER A 75 -10.08 -27.25 -23.79
N ASN A 76 -9.28 -28.01 -23.05
CA ASN A 76 -8.67 -29.26 -23.52
C ASN A 76 -9.47 -30.51 -23.12
N ASN A 77 -10.65 -30.35 -22.50
CA ASN A 77 -11.49 -31.44 -21.98
C ASN A 77 -10.72 -32.48 -21.14
N LEU A 78 -9.76 -32.03 -20.31
CA LEU A 78 -8.80 -32.94 -19.66
C LEU A 78 -9.50 -33.97 -18.77
N LEU A 79 -9.23 -35.25 -19.00
CA LEU A 79 -9.84 -36.34 -18.26
C LEU A 79 -9.43 -36.30 -16.77
N THR A 80 -10.40 -36.22 -15.87
CA THR A 80 -10.12 -36.24 -14.43
C THR A 80 -9.73 -37.66 -13.96
N GLY A 81 -8.76 -37.76 -13.05
CA GLY A 81 -8.35 -39.04 -12.43
C GLY A 81 -9.41 -39.70 -11.52
N GLN A 82 -10.62 -39.14 -11.45
CA GLN A 82 -11.79 -39.72 -10.80
C GLN A 82 -12.95 -39.98 -11.78
N LEU A 83 -12.74 -39.76 -13.09
CA LEU A 83 -13.73 -39.94 -14.16
C LEU A 83 -15.04 -39.16 -13.92
N THR A 84 -14.96 -38.01 -13.24
CA THR A 84 -16.14 -37.21 -12.88
C THR A 84 -16.63 -36.32 -14.01
N ASN A 85 -15.75 -35.87 -14.92
CA ASN A 85 -16.15 -35.14 -16.13
C ASN A 85 -16.47 -36.04 -17.33
N TYR A 86 -15.74 -37.14 -17.51
CA TYR A 86 -16.02 -38.16 -18.52
C TYR A 86 -15.78 -39.56 -17.96
N TYR A 87 -16.66 -40.49 -18.32
CA TYR A 87 -16.50 -41.92 -18.04
C TYR A 87 -16.08 -42.67 -19.32
N LEU A 88 -15.37 -43.77 -19.16
CA LEU A 88 -14.88 -44.59 -20.28
C LEU A 88 -15.82 -45.76 -20.54
N VAL A 89 -16.25 -45.93 -21.78
CA VAL A 89 -17.14 -47.01 -22.22
C VAL A 89 -16.40 -47.92 -23.20
N ARG A 90 -16.40 -49.22 -22.92
CA ARG A 90 -15.92 -50.26 -23.85
C ARG A 90 -17.07 -50.71 -24.75
N GLN A 91 -16.90 -50.54 -26.05
CA GLN A 91 -17.83 -51.05 -27.06
C GLN A 91 -17.54 -52.53 -27.36
N SER A 92 -18.52 -53.24 -27.93
CA SER A 92 -18.42 -54.66 -28.33
C SER A 92 -17.17 -55.00 -29.15
N ASN A 93 -16.72 -54.04 -29.98
CA ASN A 93 -15.65 -54.24 -30.95
C ASN A 93 -14.25 -53.89 -30.37
N ASN A 94 -14.07 -54.01 -29.06
CA ASN A 94 -12.87 -53.65 -28.28
C ASN A 94 -12.42 -52.18 -28.28
N TYR A 95 -13.08 -51.28 -29.02
CA TYR A 95 -12.86 -49.84 -28.89
C TYR A 95 -13.31 -49.33 -27.52
N VAL A 96 -12.57 -48.35 -26.99
CA VAL A 96 -12.94 -47.59 -25.80
C VAL A 96 -13.13 -46.13 -26.20
N TYR A 97 -14.24 -45.52 -25.79
CA TYR A 97 -14.51 -44.10 -26.01
C TYR A 97 -14.87 -43.42 -24.68
N SER A 98 -14.63 -42.11 -24.60
CA SER A 98 -15.10 -41.27 -23.50
C SER A 98 -16.51 -40.77 -23.77
N SER A 99 -17.34 -40.75 -22.73
CA SER A 99 -18.68 -40.14 -22.73
C SER A 99 -18.76 -39.13 -21.59
N SER A 100 -19.37 -37.97 -21.82
CA SER A 100 -19.43 -36.90 -20.83
C SER A 100 -20.40 -37.25 -19.70
N SER A 101 -19.92 -37.12 -18.46
CA SER A 101 -20.78 -37.16 -17.29
C SER A 101 -21.79 -36.00 -17.32
N SER A 102 -22.92 -36.17 -16.64
CA SER A 102 -23.94 -35.13 -16.49
C SER A 102 -24.41 -35.06 -15.05
N TYR A 103 -24.56 -33.85 -14.54
CA TYR A 103 -25.00 -33.53 -13.18
C TYR A 103 -26.38 -32.87 -13.30
N GLY A 104 -27.44 -33.66 -13.09
CA GLY A 104 -28.80 -33.24 -13.42
C GLY A 104 -28.96 -32.99 -14.93
N ASN A 105 -29.41 -31.79 -15.30
CA ASN A 105 -29.55 -31.34 -16.69
C ASN A 105 -28.28 -30.69 -17.27
N CYS A 106 -27.16 -30.67 -16.54
CA CYS A 106 -25.93 -29.99 -16.94
C CYS A 106 -24.85 -31.00 -17.36
N SER A 107 -24.33 -30.90 -18.59
CA SER A 107 -23.32 -31.82 -19.14
C SER A 107 -21.90 -31.26 -19.08
N CYS A 108 -20.96 -32.09 -18.65
CA CYS A 108 -19.53 -31.76 -18.55
C CYS A 108 -18.86 -31.47 -19.91
N ALA A 109 -19.46 -31.87 -21.04
CA ALA A 109 -18.98 -31.48 -22.37
C ALA A 109 -19.35 -30.03 -22.75
N THR A 110 -20.28 -29.41 -22.04
CA THR A 110 -20.76 -28.04 -22.31
C THR A 110 -20.37 -27.04 -21.23
N SER A 111 -20.13 -27.50 -20.00
CA SER A 111 -19.87 -26.63 -18.85
C SER A 111 -19.05 -27.36 -17.79
N ALA A 112 -17.92 -26.75 -17.38
CA ALA A 112 -17.09 -27.29 -16.31
C ALA A 112 -17.73 -27.16 -14.91
N ILE A 113 -18.66 -26.21 -14.73
CA ILE A 113 -19.28 -25.92 -13.43
C ILE A 113 -20.43 -26.87 -13.04
N CYS A 114 -20.82 -27.81 -13.90
CA CYS A 114 -21.92 -28.73 -13.58
C CYS A 114 -21.62 -29.56 -12.31
N GLY A 115 -22.53 -29.51 -11.34
CA GLY A 115 -22.41 -30.20 -10.06
C GLY A 115 -23.68 -30.11 -9.21
N TYR A 116 -23.67 -30.79 -8.06
CA TYR A 116 -24.72 -30.74 -7.03
C TYR A 116 -24.11 -31.03 -5.64
N GLU A 117 -24.87 -30.84 -4.56
CA GLU A 117 -24.40 -31.15 -3.19
C GLU A 117 -24.00 -32.63 -3.04
N SER A 118 -22.78 -32.85 -2.55
CA SER A 118 -22.05 -34.12 -2.56
C SER A 118 -22.72 -35.20 -1.71
N PRO A 119 -23.29 -36.25 -2.32
CA PRO A 119 -23.85 -37.38 -1.61
C PRO A 119 -22.78 -38.42 -1.30
N ILE A 120 -22.82 -38.96 -0.09
CA ILE A 120 -22.14 -40.19 0.28
C ILE A 120 -23.09 -41.35 -0.07
N TYR A 121 -22.72 -42.15 -1.07
CA TYR A 121 -23.49 -43.30 -1.53
C TYR A 121 -23.12 -44.59 -0.77
N ASP A 122 -24.10 -45.48 -0.59
CA ASP A 122 -23.83 -46.89 -0.34
C ASP A 122 -23.30 -47.56 -1.62
N LEU A 123 -22.09 -48.12 -1.54
CA LEU A 123 -21.44 -48.83 -2.65
C LEU A 123 -22.17 -50.11 -3.10
N LYS A 124 -23.12 -50.63 -2.31
CA LYS A 124 -23.91 -51.82 -2.65
C LYS A 124 -25.26 -51.49 -3.30
N THR A 125 -25.95 -50.46 -2.82
CA THR A 125 -27.32 -50.14 -3.26
C THR A 125 -27.42 -48.86 -4.10
N SER A 126 -26.32 -48.11 -4.25
CA SER A 126 -26.26 -46.80 -4.94
C SER A 126 -27.20 -45.73 -4.37
N ASN A 127 -27.77 -45.95 -3.19
CA ASN A 127 -28.61 -44.98 -2.49
C ASN A 127 -27.75 -43.94 -1.77
N ALA A 128 -28.19 -42.68 -1.77
CA ALA A 128 -27.55 -41.62 -1.00
C ALA A 128 -27.84 -41.81 0.50
N LEU A 129 -26.79 -42.03 1.29
CA LEU A 129 -26.87 -42.20 2.75
C LEU A 129 -26.87 -40.85 3.48
N PHE A 130 -26.12 -39.89 2.97
CA PHE A 130 -26.01 -38.53 3.51
C PHE A 130 -25.58 -37.57 2.40
N ILE A 131 -26.35 -36.49 2.19
CA ILE A 131 -25.91 -35.34 1.40
C ILE A 131 -25.14 -34.41 2.34
N VAL A 132 -23.91 -34.06 1.98
CA VAL A 132 -23.04 -33.21 2.80
C VAL A 132 -23.37 -31.73 2.53
N PRO A 133 -24.01 -31.01 3.47
CA PRO A 133 -24.52 -29.66 3.20
C PRO A 133 -23.40 -28.68 2.87
N GLY A 134 -23.59 -27.91 1.80
CA GLY A 134 -22.63 -26.90 1.35
C GLY A 134 -21.38 -27.45 0.64
N ILE A 135 -21.17 -28.77 0.58
CA ILE A 135 -20.05 -29.41 -0.12
C ILE A 135 -20.55 -29.92 -1.46
N TYR A 136 -19.92 -29.54 -2.57
CA TYR A 136 -20.37 -29.91 -3.92
C TYR A 136 -19.51 -31.00 -4.55
N THR A 137 -20.11 -31.75 -5.47
CA THR A 137 -19.43 -32.64 -6.41
C THR A 137 -19.84 -32.28 -7.84
N GLY A 138 -18.92 -32.37 -8.79
CA GLY A 138 -19.14 -31.93 -10.16
C GLY A 138 -18.06 -32.43 -11.11
N CYS A 139 -18.11 -31.97 -12.37
CA CYS A 139 -17.20 -32.39 -13.43
C CYS A 139 -15.72 -32.33 -13.00
N TYR A 140 -15.32 -31.18 -12.48
CA TYR A 140 -13.95 -30.87 -12.07
C TYR A 140 -13.89 -30.52 -10.59
N ILE A 141 -12.86 -31.01 -9.89
CA ILE A 141 -12.71 -30.81 -8.44
C ILE A 141 -12.55 -29.33 -8.04
N ILE A 142 -11.92 -28.52 -8.90
CA ILE A 142 -11.77 -27.07 -8.67
C ILE A 142 -13.14 -26.38 -8.73
N GLU A 143 -13.91 -26.60 -9.79
CA GLU A 143 -15.25 -25.98 -9.94
C GLU A 143 -16.22 -26.44 -8.85
N ALA A 144 -16.15 -27.71 -8.44
CA ALA A 144 -16.96 -28.24 -7.33
C ALA A 144 -16.53 -27.64 -5.98
N LEU A 145 -15.23 -27.49 -5.73
CA LEU A 145 -14.74 -26.88 -4.50
C LEU A 145 -15.12 -25.39 -4.43
N LEU A 146 -14.90 -24.61 -5.50
CA LEU A 146 -15.19 -23.17 -5.52
C LEU A 146 -16.70 -22.87 -5.34
N GLN A 147 -17.57 -23.77 -5.81
CA GLN A 147 -19.02 -23.69 -5.57
C GLN A 147 -19.44 -24.11 -4.15
N SER A 148 -18.59 -24.86 -3.43
CA SER A 148 -18.83 -25.26 -2.04
C SER A 148 -18.72 -24.05 -1.09
N ASN A 149 -19.24 -24.20 0.13
CA ASN A 149 -19.16 -23.21 1.20
C ASN A 149 -18.73 -23.85 2.54
N LEU A 150 -18.65 -23.05 3.60
CA LEU A 150 -18.20 -23.50 4.92
C LEU A 150 -19.26 -24.22 5.79
N GLN A 151 -20.46 -24.53 5.27
CA GLN A 151 -21.61 -24.94 6.09
C GLN A 151 -21.37 -26.21 6.91
N CYS A 152 -20.71 -27.22 6.35
CA CYS A 152 -20.35 -28.44 7.10
C CYS A 152 -19.18 -28.21 8.07
N PHE A 153 -18.25 -27.30 7.76
CA PHE A 153 -17.03 -27.05 8.54
C PHE A 153 -17.30 -26.43 9.92
N TYR A 154 -18.39 -25.67 10.06
CA TYR A 154 -18.85 -25.13 11.35
C TYR A 154 -19.80 -26.09 12.12
N ASN A 155 -20.12 -27.27 11.57
CA ASN A 155 -21.15 -28.14 12.13
C ASN A 155 -20.57 -29.49 12.59
N GLN A 156 -20.38 -29.65 13.90
CA GLN A 156 -19.75 -30.87 14.46
C GLN A 156 -20.56 -32.14 14.16
N THR A 157 -21.90 -32.04 14.06
CA THR A 157 -22.74 -33.18 13.64
C THR A 157 -22.50 -33.56 12.18
N CYS A 158 -22.21 -32.59 11.30
CA CYS A 158 -21.80 -32.84 9.91
C CYS A 158 -20.40 -33.47 9.83
N ILE A 159 -19.43 -32.91 10.56
CA ILE A 159 -18.07 -33.47 10.66
C ILE A 159 -18.08 -34.90 11.20
N ASN A 160 -18.82 -35.16 12.29
CA ASN A 160 -18.96 -36.50 12.88
C ASN A 160 -19.59 -37.51 11.89
N LYS A 161 -20.55 -37.07 11.07
CA LYS A 161 -21.11 -37.90 9.98
C LYS A 161 -20.08 -38.19 8.90
N ILE A 162 -19.34 -37.19 8.42
CA ILE A 162 -18.25 -37.39 7.46
C ILE A 162 -17.23 -38.40 8.02
N GLN A 163 -16.76 -38.20 9.25
CA GLN A 163 -15.84 -39.11 9.92
C GLN A 163 -16.41 -40.52 9.98
N SER A 164 -17.67 -40.74 10.38
CA SER A 164 -18.22 -42.10 10.51
C SER A 164 -18.19 -42.92 9.19
N TYR A 165 -18.25 -42.26 8.02
CA TYR A 165 -18.07 -42.92 6.72
C TYR A 165 -16.59 -43.11 6.32
N PHE A 166 -15.66 -42.26 6.77
CA PHE A 166 -14.25 -42.29 6.34
C PHE A 166 -13.26 -42.88 7.37
N THR A 167 -13.58 -42.97 8.67
CA THR A 167 -12.70 -43.51 9.73
C THR A 167 -12.25 -44.96 9.47
N LYS A 168 -13.01 -45.71 8.68
CA LYS A 168 -12.65 -47.06 8.22
C LYS A 168 -11.45 -47.08 7.24
N TYR A 169 -11.08 -45.93 6.68
CA TYR A 169 -10.07 -45.79 5.62
C TYR A 169 -9.00 -44.75 5.93
N LEU A 170 -9.31 -43.67 6.67
CA LEU A 170 -8.33 -42.71 7.19
C LEU A 170 -8.71 -42.24 8.60
N SER A 171 -7.73 -42.22 9.51
CA SER A 171 -7.83 -41.55 10.81
C SER A 171 -7.67 -40.03 10.63
N MET A 172 -8.77 -39.33 10.31
CA MET A 172 -8.78 -37.86 10.18
C MET A 172 -9.33 -37.21 11.45
N ASN A 173 -8.46 -36.51 12.19
CA ASN A 173 -8.90 -35.65 13.29
C ASN A 173 -9.44 -34.34 12.69
N LEU A 174 -10.75 -34.29 12.47
CA LEU A 174 -11.45 -33.11 11.95
C LEU A 174 -12.14 -32.41 13.13
N THR A 175 -11.68 -31.20 13.44
CA THR A 175 -12.35 -30.26 14.34
C THR A 175 -13.22 -29.31 13.52
N THR A 176 -14.31 -28.80 14.09
CA THR A 176 -15.02 -27.66 13.49
C THR A 176 -14.18 -26.40 13.48
N LEU A 177 -14.48 -25.49 12.56
CA LEU A 177 -14.08 -24.09 12.65
C LEU A 177 -14.80 -23.40 13.81
N ASP A 178 -14.12 -22.48 14.48
CA ASP A 178 -14.68 -21.68 15.57
C ASP A 178 -15.21 -20.35 15.03
N VAL A 179 -16.49 -20.07 15.26
CA VAL A 179 -17.18 -18.84 14.82
C VAL A 179 -16.61 -17.60 15.52
N SER A 180 -15.95 -17.74 16.66
CA SER A 180 -15.36 -16.63 17.43
C SER A 180 -13.93 -16.25 17.01
N LEU A 181 -13.26 -17.08 16.19
CA LEU A 181 -11.88 -16.86 15.75
C LEU A 181 -11.76 -16.33 14.32
N LEU A 182 -12.85 -16.33 13.56
CA LEU A 182 -12.87 -16.00 12.13
C LEU A 182 -13.70 -14.73 11.92
N VAL A 183 -13.11 -13.74 11.25
CA VAL A 183 -13.59 -12.36 11.15
C VAL A 183 -14.17 -12.08 9.77
N GLN A 184 -13.56 -12.64 8.72
CA GLN A 184 -13.92 -12.40 7.32
C GLN A 184 -14.81 -13.51 6.74
N PHE A 185 -14.54 -14.79 7.03
CA PHE A 185 -15.28 -15.89 6.40
C PHE A 185 -16.30 -16.52 7.34
N HIS A 186 -17.53 -16.71 6.86
CA HIS A 186 -18.65 -17.20 7.67
C HIS A 186 -19.21 -18.52 7.13
N MET A 187 -20.13 -19.14 7.88
CA MET A 187 -20.72 -20.45 7.57
C MET A 187 -21.28 -20.59 6.14
N ASN A 188 -21.76 -19.50 5.54
CA ASN A 188 -22.31 -19.50 4.18
C ASN A 188 -21.31 -19.00 3.11
N SER A 189 -20.13 -18.51 3.48
CA SER A 189 -19.11 -18.04 2.54
C SER A 189 -18.64 -19.16 1.64
N LYS A 190 -18.61 -18.92 0.32
CA LYS A 190 -18.10 -19.88 -0.65
C LYS A 190 -16.59 -20.02 -0.55
N ILE A 191 -16.06 -21.20 -0.85
CA ILE A 191 -14.61 -21.41 -0.97
C ILE A 191 -14.02 -20.51 -2.08
N GLN A 192 -14.80 -20.10 -3.08
CA GLN A 192 -14.36 -19.06 -4.01
C GLN A 192 -14.06 -17.73 -3.29
N GLU A 193 -14.89 -17.27 -2.35
CA GLU A 193 -14.63 -16.03 -1.59
C GLU A 193 -13.34 -16.12 -0.78
N LEU A 194 -13.04 -17.31 -0.22
CA LEU A 194 -11.78 -17.57 0.46
C LEU A 194 -10.60 -17.49 -0.53
N VAL A 195 -10.68 -18.21 -1.65
CA VAL A 195 -9.64 -18.25 -2.69
C VAL A 195 -9.39 -16.86 -3.31
N ASP A 196 -10.45 -16.10 -3.56
CA ASP A 196 -10.42 -14.72 -4.08
C ASP A 196 -9.74 -13.73 -3.09
N ASN A 197 -9.54 -14.14 -1.84
CA ASN A 197 -8.86 -13.38 -0.77
C ASN A 197 -7.60 -14.10 -0.23
N LEU A 198 -6.99 -15.01 -1.01
CA LEU A 198 -5.79 -15.80 -0.63
C LEU A 198 -5.96 -16.63 0.66
N MET A 199 -7.21 -16.94 1.04
CA MET A 199 -7.58 -17.63 2.28
C MET A 199 -7.08 -16.94 3.57
N VAL A 200 -6.89 -15.61 3.52
CA VAL A 200 -6.45 -14.79 4.65
C VAL A 200 -7.65 -14.16 5.36
N GLU A 201 -7.69 -14.25 6.69
CA GLU A 201 -8.71 -13.62 7.55
C GLU A 201 -8.41 -12.15 7.87
N GLU A 202 -7.15 -11.78 8.08
CA GLU A 202 -6.74 -10.40 8.41
C GLU A 202 -5.31 -10.08 7.95
N TRP A 203 -5.11 -8.89 7.37
CA TRP A 203 -3.81 -8.38 6.94
C TRP A 203 -3.19 -7.43 7.97
N ASN A 204 -2.70 -8.00 9.07
CA ASN A 204 -2.00 -7.25 10.11
C ASN A 204 -0.68 -6.65 9.59
N ASN A 205 -0.62 -5.32 9.51
CA ASN A 205 0.58 -4.56 9.13
C ASN A 205 1.04 -3.64 10.26
N SER A 206 2.33 -3.28 10.27
CA SER A 206 2.88 -2.25 11.15
C SER A 206 3.92 -1.43 10.41
N THR A 207 3.95 -0.11 10.66
CA THR A 207 4.78 0.84 9.91
C THR A 207 5.56 1.75 10.87
N GLY A 208 6.89 1.64 10.85
CA GLY A 208 7.78 2.33 11.80
C GLY A 208 8.35 3.65 11.25
N TYR A 209 7.66 4.77 11.48
CA TYR A 209 8.13 6.09 11.04
C TYR A 209 9.50 6.46 11.64
N ASP A 210 9.80 6.06 12.88
CA ASP A 210 11.08 6.38 13.54
C ASP A 210 12.31 5.76 12.83
N GLY A 211 12.13 4.58 12.21
CA GLY A 211 13.16 3.94 11.39
C GLY A 211 13.38 4.70 10.08
N TYR A 212 12.28 4.98 9.37
CA TYR A 212 12.28 5.78 8.14
C TYR A 212 12.92 7.17 8.36
N TYR A 213 12.53 7.88 9.41
CA TYR A 213 13.08 9.19 9.76
C TYR A 213 14.59 9.12 10.02
N ARG A 214 15.05 8.07 10.72
CA ARG A 214 16.48 7.91 11.08
C ARG A 214 17.40 7.79 9.87
N GLU A 215 16.95 7.11 8.81
CA GLU A 215 17.72 6.93 7.58
C GLU A 215 17.52 8.08 6.56
N CYS A 216 16.35 8.74 6.56
CA CYS A 216 16.04 9.81 5.59
C CYS A 216 16.32 11.24 6.11
N GLN A 217 16.69 11.42 7.38
CA GLN A 217 17.04 12.73 7.94
C GLN A 217 18.32 13.30 7.31
N PRO A 218 18.37 14.62 7.02
CA PRO A 218 19.55 15.24 6.45
C PRO A 218 20.68 15.32 7.48
N SER A 219 21.91 15.00 7.05
CA SER A 219 23.12 15.09 7.91
C SER A 219 23.45 16.52 8.39
N LYS A 220 22.83 17.54 7.77
CA LYS A 220 22.84 18.95 8.20
C LYS A 220 21.49 19.57 7.90
N CYS A 221 20.81 20.13 8.91
CA CYS A 221 19.60 20.92 8.71
C CYS A 221 19.95 22.28 8.09
N SER A 222 19.31 22.64 6.98
CA SER A 222 19.27 24.01 6.48
C SER A 222 17.99 24.70 6.99
N TYR A 223 18.13 25.94 7.44
CA TYR A 223 17.00 26.83 7.70
C TYR A 223 16.94 27.89 6.60
N THR A 224 15.73 28.32 6.24
CA THR A 224 15.52 29.44 5.31
C THR A 224 15.06 30.65 6.10
N TYR A 225 15.94 31.63 6.31
CA TYR A 225 15.53 32.89 6.94
C TYR A 225 14.59 33.66 6.01
N GLN A 226 13.29 33.62 6.28
CA GLN A 226 12.32 34.55 5.69
C GLN A 226 12.46 35.92 6.34
N THR A 227 13.48 36.69 5.93
CA THR A 227 13.58 38.11 6.28
C THR A 227 12.42 38.86 5.65
N LYS A 228 11.58 39.50 6.47
CA LYS A 228 10.56 40.47 5.99
C LYS A 228 11.21 41.80 5.60
N ASN A 229 12.23 41.73 4.75
CA ASN A 229 12.77 42.90 4.05
C ASN A 229 11.83 43.23 2.88
N ASP A 230 10.63 43.65 3.23
CA ASP A 230 9.64 44.12 2.28
C ASP A 230 10.26 45.24 1.42
N VAL A 231 10.07 45.18 0.10
CA VAL A 231 10.58 46.19 -0.84
C VAL A 231 10.03 47.58 -0.46
N ILE A 232 8.83 47.63 0.12
CA ILE A 232 8.21 48.84 0.69
C ILE A 232 9.08 49.43 1.82
N TYR A 233 9.66 48.60 2.70
CA TYR A 233 10.52 49.07 3.80
C TYR A 233 11.82 49.70 3.29
N ILE A 234 12.43 49.10 2.26
CA ILE A 234 13.64 49.65 1.62
C ILE A 234 13.32 50.99 0.95
N ILE A 235 12.24 51.06 0.16
CA ILE A 235 11.82 52.29 -0.54
C ILE A 235 11.49 53.42 0.45
N THR A 236 10.69 53.13 1.48
CA THR A 236 10.31 54.13 2.50
C THR A 236 11.50 54.64 3.31
N THR A 237 12.47 53.77 3.64
CA THR A 237 13.72 54.17 4.31
C THR A 237 14.55 55.12 3.45
N VAL A 238 14.69 54.85 2.14
CA VAL A 238 15.42 55.73 1.21
C VAL A 238 14.71 57.09 1.05
N ILE A 239 13.39 57.10 0.87
CA ILE A 239 12.60 58.34 0.78
C ILE A 239 12.72 59.17 2.07
N GLY A 240 12.64 58.52 3.23
CA GLY A 240 12.80 59.17 4.54
C GLY A 240 14.19 59.80 4.73
N LEU A 241 15.26 59.09 4.33
CA LEU A 241 16.63 59.61 4.37
C LEU A 241 16.82 60.84 3.48
N VAL A 242 16.37 60.79 2.22
CA VAL A 242 16.51 61.90 1.26
C VAL A 242 15.68 63.11 1.70
N GLY A 243 14.42 62.90 2.08
CA GLY A 243 13.54 63.97 2.56
C GLY A 243 14.03 64.62 3.86
N GLY A 244 14.48 63.81 4.82
CA GLY A 244 15.06 64.26 6.08
C GLY A 244 16.33 65.08 5.87
N LEU A 245 17.28 64.58 5.08
CA LEU A 245 18.55 65.25 4.80
C LEU A 245 18.36 66.61 4.14
N ILE A 246 17.49 66.71 3.11
CA ILE A 246 17.19 67.99 2.44
C ILE A 246 16.55 68.99 3.40
N THR A 247 15.66 68.52 4.28
CA THR A 247 14.94 69.38 5.25
C THR A 247 15.88 69.91 6.33
N VAL A 248 16.72 69.05 6.90
CA VAL A 248 17.74 69.42 7.89
C VAL A 248 18.78 70.39 7.28
N LEU A 249 19.24 70.12 6.05
CA LEU A 249 20.21 70.98 5.37
C LEU A 249 19.64 72.39 5.13
N LYS A 250 18.38 72.50 4.67
CA LYS A 250 17.68 73.79 4.51
C LYS A 250 17.55 74.60 5.81
N LEU A 251 17.54 73.94 6.97
CA LEU A 251 17.41 74.59 8.28
C LEU A 251 18.77 74.98 8.88
N ILE A 252 19.82 74.17 8.66
CA ILE A 252 21.18 74.42 9.16
C ILE A 252 21.93 75.46 8.31
N VAL A 253 21.82 75.40 6.98
CA VAL A 253 22.54 76.30 6.05
C VAL A 253 22.33 77.79 6.34
N PRO A 254 21.10 78.34 6.50
CA PRO A 254 20.93 79.76 6.79
C PRO A 254 21.55 80.18 8.12
N ARG A 255 21.48 79.33 9.16
CA ARG A 255 22.12 79.62 10.45
C ARG A 255 23.66 79.60 10.38
N LEU A 256 24.25 78.70 9.60
CA LEU A 256 25.69 78.72 9.33
C LEU A 256 26.11 79.97 8.56
N ILE A 257 25.33 80.39 7.56
CA ILE A 257 25.59 81.63 6.80
C ILE A 257 25.52 82.86 7.73
N GLU A 258 24.52 82.94 8.60
CA GLU A 258 24.37 84.03 9.56
C GLU A 258 25.52 84.09 10.58
N LEU A 259 25.96 82.94 11.10
CA LEU A 259 27.13 82.83 11.98
C LEU A 259 28.44 83.24 11.28
N MET A 260 28.65 82.81 10.03
CA MET A 260 29.80 83.25 9.23
C MET A 260 29.76 84.75 8.93
N ARG A 261 28.55 85.31 8.72
CA ARG A 261 28.36 86.73 8.43
C ARG A 261 28.67 87.60 9.65
N ARG A 262 28.18 87.24 10.84
CA ARG A 262 28.59 87.87 12.12
C ARG A 262 30.10 87.87 12.32
N LYS A 263 30.76 86.71 12.22
CA LYS A 263 32.23 86.62 12.35
C LYS A 263 32.97 87.49 11.33
N ARG A 264 32.46 87.59 10.09
CA ARG A 264 33.06 88.44 9.06
C ARG A 264 32.86 89.93 9.34
N GLU A 265 31.76 90.32 9.98
CA GLU A 265 31.48 91.70 10.38
C GLU A 265 32.30 92.10 11.63
N GLU A 266 32.45 91.21 12.61
CA GLU A 266 33.40 91.33 13.74
C GLU A 266 34.83 91.55 13.22
N THR A 267 35.31 90.67 12.34
CA THR A 267 36.65 90.76 11.71
C THR A 267 36.84 92.05 10.89
N ARG A 268 35.75 92.68 10.42
CA ARG A 268 35.80 93.93 9.63
C ARG A 268 35.78 95.19 10.51
N SER A 269 35.33 95.08 11.76
CA SER A 269 35.39 96.17 12.75
C SER A 269 36.82 96.35 13.28
N GLU A 270 37.52 95.26 13.61
CA GLU A 270 38.89 95.32 14.15
C GLU A 270 39.95 95.80 13.13
N ASN A 271 39.78 95.45 11.85
CA ASN A 271 40.72 95.84 10.77
C ASN A 271 40.74 97.36 10.48
N GLY A 272 40.00 98.19 11.23
CA GLY A 272 40.10 99.64 11.18
C GLY A 272 41.35 100.23 11.85
N LYS A 273 42.13 99.45 12.63
CA LYS A 273 43.34 99.95 13.33
C LYS A 273 44.52 98.96 13.30
N THR A 274 45.73 99.52 13.17
CA THR A 274 47.06 98.91 13.46
C THR A 274 47.53 97.66 12.69
N LYS A 275 48.14 97.94 11.53
CA LYS A 275 49.44 97.42 11.00
C LYS A 275 50.26 96.40 11.84
N PHE A 276 50.93 95.46 11.14
CA PHE A 276 52.08 94.60 11.58
C PHE A 276 51.74 93.48 12.62
N LYS A 277 52.27 92.24 12.60
CA LYS A 277 53.46 91.65 11.92
C LYS A 277 53.45 90.08 11.89
N ASN A 278 53.36 89.50 10.69
CA ASN A 278 54.01 88.26 10.15
C ASN A 278 54.16 86.93 10.96
N LYS A 279 54.14 85.81 10.22
CA LYS A 279 54.47 84.38 10.53
C LYS A 279 53.51 83.57 11.41
N GLY A 280 53.09 82.42 10.87
CA GLY A 280 52.26 81.40 11.55
C GLY A 280 51.95 80.18 10.67
N ARG A 281 52.96 79.56 10.04
CA ARG A 281 52.80 78.35 9.22
C ARG A 281 52.77 77.11 10.12
N PHE A 282 51.71 76.31 10.06
CA PHE A 282 51.74 74.92 10.50
C PHE A 282 51.05 74.00 9.48
N ILE A 283 51.38 72.71 9.55
CA ILE A 283 51.11 71.64 8.56
C ILE A 283 50.70 70.38 9.34
N MET A 284 50.14 69.38 8.64
CA MET A 284 49.93 67.99 9.10
C MET A 284 48.76 67.78 10.10
N GLN A 285 48.15 66.58 10.20
CA GLN A 285 48.46 65.30 9.54
C GLN A 285 47.22 64.47 9.13
N VAL A 286 47.48 63.40 8.37
CA VAL A 286 46.58 62.34 7.88
C VAL A 286 46.20 61.34 8.99
N SER A 287 45.04 60.67 8.86
CA SER A 287 44.79 59.31 9.40
C SER A 287 43.81 58.51 8.55
N THR A 288 43.94 57.18 8.56
CA THR A 288 43.14 56.13 7.87
C THR A 288 43.02 54.91 8.82
N PHE A 289 42.24 53.85 8.61
CA PHE A 289 41.46 53.34 7.46
C PHE A 289 39.93 53.31 7.83
N THR A 290 39.00 52.41 7.49
CA THR A 290 38.96 51.04 6.89
C THR A 290 37.65 50.78 6.14
N TRP A 291 37.76 50.03 5.03
CA TRP A 291 37.07 48.75 4.85
C TRP A 291 38.14 47.66 4.71
#